data_AF-A0A0U5G5G4-F1
#
_entry.id   AF-A0A0U5G5G4-F1
#
_cell.length_a   1.000
_cell.length_b   1.000
_cell.length_c   1.000
_cell.angle_alpha   90.00
_cell.angle_beta   90.00
_cell.angle_gamma   90.00
#
_symmetry.space_group_name_H-M   'P 1'
#
loop_
_entity.id
_entity.type
_entity.pdbx_description
1 polymer ?
#
loop_
_entity_poly.entity_id
_entity_poly.type
_entity_poly.pdbx_seq_one_letter_code
_entity_poly.pdbx_strand_id
1 'polypeptide(L)'
;MQLISSQQIDPSLLPRSKNALSKISKKADYALSFTCRDASVRGFYDKISLGGHGYQISQTTDAFTKRILLFSGMEVKSDDGGKKEALAQLAIWLAAGLEKVRQLGEQVRAEGEDSINWLLPSLGLTIIGHDWYIYLAYKVSNEVHVVGPISAIVTDTRTIYGILKVRDLVKRVAEYASQVYWPWIRDEILHPLAA
;
A
#
# COMPACT_ATOMS: atom_id res chain seq x y z
N MET A 1 10.86 5.77 6.24
CA MET A 1 9.95 5.72 5.07
C MET A 1 10.52 6.59 3.95
N GLN A 2 10.25 6.25 2.70
CA GLN A 2 10.53 7.10 1.53
C GLN A 2 9.33 7.11 0.59
N LEU A 3 9.07 8.24 -0.06
CA LEU A 3 8.07 8.35 -1.12
C LEU A 3 8.74 8.04 -2.47
N ILE A 4 8.13 7.19 -3.27
CA ILE A 4 8.62 6.83 -4.61
C ILE A 4 7.49 6.93 -5.62
N SER A 5 7.82 7.15 -6.90
CA SER A 5 6.82 6.99 -7.96
C SER A 5 6.41 5.53 -8.08
N SER A 6 5.12 5.29 -8.18
CA SER A 6 4.58 3.93 -8.27
C SER A 6 4.71 3.37 -9.69
N GLN A 7 4.75 2.05 -9.80
CA GLN A 7 4.92 1.31 -11.06
C GLN A 7 3.67 0.49 -11.35
N GLN A 8 3.59 -0.11 -12.55
CA GLN A 8 2.46 -0.95 -12.89
C GLN A 8 2.32 -2.13 -11.92
N ILE A 9 1.08 -2.35 -11.50
CA ILE A 9 0.67 -3.51 -10.71
C ILE A 9 0.83 -4.76 -11.57
N ASP A 10 1.26 -5.86 -10.94
CA ASP A 10 1.25 -7.19 -11.54
C ASP A 10 -0.17 -7.53 -12.05
N PRO A 11 -0.35 -7.83 -13.35
CA PRO A 11 -1.65 -8.15 -13.90
C PRO A 11 -2.40 -9.28 -13.18
N SER A 12 -1.68 -10.22 -12.57
CA SER A 12 -2.26 -11.34 -11.80
C SER A 12 -2.91 -10.91 -10.48
N LEU A 13 -2.53 -9.74 -9.95
CA LEU A 13 -3.05 -9.18 -8.70
C LEU A 13 -4.19 -8.17 -8.91
N LEU A 14 -4.59 -7.94 -10.16
CA LEU A 14 -5.68 -7.03 -10.45
C LEU A 14 -7.01 -7.60 -9.94
N PRO A 15 -7.87 -6.77 -9.32
CA PRO A 15 -9.17 -7.22 -8.86
C PRO A 15 -10.02 -7.69 -10.04
N ARG A 16 -10.79 -8.76 -9.83
CA ARG A 16 -11.79 -9.21 -10.80
C ARG A 16 -12.99 -8.28 -10.73
N SER A 17 -13.33 -7.62 -11.84
CA SER A 17 -14.49 -6.74 -11.91
C SER A 17 -15.47 -7.26 -12.95
N LYS A 18 -16.78 -7.14 -12.64
CA LYS A 18 -17.87 -7.42 -13.59
C LYS A 18 -17.91 -6.41 -14.75
N ASN A 19 -17.41 -5.20 -14.52
CA ASN A 19 -17.25 -4.15 -15.54
C ASN A 19 -15.77 -3.98 -15.89
N ALA A 20 -15.43 -3.82 -17.17
CA ALA A 20 -14.05 -3.79 -17.61
C ALA A 20 -13.23 -2.67 -16.93
N LEU A 21 -12.27 -3.06 -16.08
CA LEU A 21 -11.22 -2.20 -15.52
C LEU A 21 -10.20 -1.73 -16.58
N SER A 22 -10.40 -2.10 -17.84
CA SER A 22 -9.47 -1.85 -18.94
C SER A 22 -9.18 -0.37 -19.18
N LYS A 23 -10.07 0.53 -18.74
CA LYS A 23 -9.93 1.99 -18.86
C LYS A 23 -9.29 2.67 -17.64
N ILE A 24 -9.01 1.94 -16.56
CA ILE A 24 -8.47 2.52 -15.32
C ILE A 24 -6.97 2.26 -15.26
N SER A 25 -6.18 3.30 -14.94
CA SER A 25 -4.75 3.16 -14.70
C SER A 25 -4.47 2.09 -13.63
N LYS A 26 -3.51 1.21 -13.90
CA LYS A 26 -3.14 0.08 -13.05
C LYS A 26 -1.90 0.40 -12.19
N LYS A 27 -1.80 1.65 -11.74
CA LYS A 27 -0.78 2.16 -10.83
C LYS A 27 -1.36 3.33 -10.04
N ALA A 28 -0.79 3.62 -8.87
CA ALA A 28 -0.95 4.91 -8.23
C ALA A 28 0.07 5.92 -8.81
N ASP A 29 0.00 7.19 -8.46
CA ASP A 29 1.08 8.12 -8.78
C ASP A 29 2.32 7.89 -7.90
N TYR A 30 2.10 7.71 -6.60
CA TYR A 30 3.17 7.50 -5.62
C TYR A 30 2.87 6.36 -4.65
N ALA A 31 3.93 5.84 -4.04
CA ALA A 31 3.84 4.86 -2.96
C ALA A 31 4.82 5.20 -1.83
N LEU A 32 4.39 4.95 -0.60
CA LEU A 32 5.27 4.96 0.57
C LEU A 32 5.94 3.59 0.70
N SER A 33 7.27 3.58 0.80
CA SER A 33 8.06 2.35 0.97
C SER A 33 8.99 2.44 2.18
N PHE A 34 9.35 1.28 2.72
CA PHE A 34 10.40 1.17 3.72
C PHE A 34 11.76 1.29 3.04
N THR A 35 12.59 2.21 3.53
CA THR A 35 13.82 2.62 2.84
C THR A 35 14.97 1.68 3.13
N CYS A 36 15.72 1.29 2.10
CA CYS A 36 16.96 0.51 2.25
C CYS A 36 18.10 1.31 2.92
N ARG A 37 17.90 2.61 3.21
CA ARG A 37 18.83 3.40 4.03
C ARG A 37 18.78 2.99 5.50
N ASP A 38 17.68 2.38 5.93
CA ASP A 38 17.59 1.74 7.24
C ASP A 38 18.25 0.37 7.17
N ALA A 39 19.30 0.16 7.96
CA ALA A 39 20.07 -1.07 7.97
C ALA A 39 19.20 -2.28 8.35
N SER A 40 18.21 -2.09 9.22
CA SER A 40 17.28 -3.15 9.63
C SER A 40 16.40 -3.59 8.47
N VAL A 41 15.96 -2.67 7.62
CA VAL A 41 15.13 -2.95 6.42
C VAL A 41 15.99 -3.58 5.32
N ARG A 42 17.18 -3.02 5.07
CA ARG A 42 18.09 -3.48 4.01
C ARG A 42 18.46 -4.95 4.17
N GLY A 43 18.78 -5.37 5.40
CA GLY A 43 19.13 -6.76 5.69
C GLY A 43 18.04 -7.75 5.29
N PHE A 44 16.75 -7.39 5.43
CA PHE A 44 15.66 -8.24 4.96
C PHE A 44 15.58 -8.29 3.46
N TYR A 45 15.58 -7.14 2.78
CA TYR A 45 15.47 -7.13 1.33
C TYR A 45 16.61 -7.88 0.65
N ASP A 46 17.84 -7.78 1.17
CA ASP A 46 18.98 -8.54 0.68
C ASP A 46 18.75 -10.05 0.83
N LYS A 47 18.22 -10.51 1.98
CA LYS A 47 17.97 -11.93 2.27
C LYS A 47 16.79 -12.56 1.52
N ILE A 48 15.75 -11.80 1.17
CA ILE A 48 14.52 -12.37 0.59
C ILE A 48 14.35 -12.06 -0.90
N SER A 49 14.96 -10.98 -1.40
CA SER A 49 14.70 -10.51 -2.78
C SER A 49 15.95 -10.15 -3.59
N LEU A 50 16.82 -9.27 -3.08
CA LEU A 50 17.93 -8.70 -3.86
C LEU A 50 19.11 -9.67 -3.98
N GLY A 51 19.29 -10.59 -3.02
CA GLY A 51 20.32 -11.63 -3.05
C GLY A 51 19.87 -12.99 -2.45
N GLY A 52 18.56 -13.17 -2.27
CA GLY A 52 17.95 -14.29 -1.56
C GLY A 52 17.14 -15.25 -2.44
N HIS A 53 16.03 -15.75 -1.88
CA HIS A 53 15.08 -16.65 -2.57
C HIS A 53 14.35 -16.04 -3.78
N GLY A 54 14.59 -14.75 -4.07
CA GLY A 54 14.07 -14.08 -5.27
C GLY A 54 12.59 -13.70 -5.17
N TYR A 55 12.05 -13.59 -3.95
CA TYR A 55 10.67 -13.20 -3.74
C TYR A 55 10.38 -11.81 -4.31
N GLN A 56 9.25 -11.72 -5.00
CA GLN A 56 8.60 -10.44 -5.26
C GLN A 56 7.83 -10.06 -4.01
N ILE A 57 8.18 -8.94 -3.38
CA ILE A 57 7.61 -8.49 -2.10
C ILE A 57 6.41 -7.57 -2.33
N SER A 58 6.47 -6.69 -3.33
CA SER A 58 5.34 -5.80 -3.65
C SER A 58 4.43 -6.36 -4.74
N GLN A 59 3.33 -5.64 -4.94
CA GLN A 59 2.34 -5.89 -5.95
C GLN A 59 2.74 -5.40 -7.36
N THR A 60 3.98 -4.95 -7.58
CA THR A 60 4.46 -4.45 -8.88
C THR A 60 5.45 -5.42 -9.53
N THR A 61 5.68 -5.26 -10.85
CA THR A 61 6.61 -6.10 -11.62
C THR A 61 7.90 -5.41 -12.01
N ASP A 62 8.00 -4.10 -11.80
CA ASP A 62 9.21 -3.32 -12.09
C ASP A 62 10.43 -3.84 -11.29
N ALA A 63 11.60 -3.80 -11.92
CA ALA A 63 12.80 -4.49 -11.44
C ALA A 63 13.23 -4.07 -10.02
N PHE A 64 13.02 -2.80 -9.68
CA PHE A 64 13.32 -2.26 -8.36
C PHE A 64 12.13 -2.42 -7.41
N THR A 65 10.96 -1.90 -7.78
CA THR A 65 9.81 -1.82 -6.87
C THR A 65 9.24 -3.18 -6.50
N LYS A 66 9.38 -4.22 -7.34
CA LYS A 66 8.96 -5.60 -7.01
C LYS A 66 9.71 -6.18 -5.81
N ARG A 67 10.90 -5.67 -5.48
CA ARG A 67 11.81 -6.21 -4.46
C ARG A 67 11.77 -5.45 -3.13
N ILE A 68 10.88 -4.48 -2.98
CA ILE A 68 10.73 -3.71 -1.75
C ILE A 68 9.28 -3.73 -1.33
N LEU A 69 9.02 -3.49 -0.05
CA LEU A 69 7.66 -3.43 0.47
C LEU A 69 7.04 -2.04 0.22
N LEU A 70 5.86 -2.01 -0.40
CA LEU A 70 5.05 -0.82 -0.65
C LEU A 70 3.87 -0.79 0.34
N PHE A 71 3.90 0.14 1.29
CA PHE A 71 2.94 0.19 2.39
C PHE A 71 1.61 0.87 2.02
N SER A 72 1.68 2.03 1.37
CA SER A 72 0.53 2.89 1.06
C SER A 72 0.65 3.43 -0.36
N GLY A 73 -0.49 3.63 -1.02
CA GLY A 73 -0.58 4.35 -2.30
C GLY A 73 -1.05 5.80 -2.11
N MET A 74 -0.62 6.69 -3.01
CA MET A 74 -1.10 8.06 -3.11
C MET A 74 -1.44 8.37 -4.56
N GLU A 75 -2.67 8.81 -4.79
CA GLU A 75 -3.15 9.22 -6.10
C GLU A 75 -3.38 10.74 -6.12
N VAL A 76 -2.84 11.42 -7.12
CA VAL A 76 -2.84 12.89 -7.20
C VAL A 76 -3.55 13.33 -8.47
N LYS A 77 -4.56 14.17 -8.33
CA LYS A 77 -5.23 14.82 -9.46
C LYS A 77 -5.23 16.33 -9.29
N SER A 78 -5.39 17.04 -10.39
CA SER A 78 -5.71 18.47 -10.40
C SER A 78 -7.06 18.75 -9.74
N ASP A 79 -7.37 20.02 -9.45
CA ASP A 79 -8.65 20.43 -8.83
C ASP A 79 -9.88 20.01 -9.66
N ASP A 80 -9.76 19.98 -10.99
CA ASP A 80 -10.78 19.54 -11.95
C ASP A 80 -10.74 18.02 -12.22
N GLY A 81 -9.82 17.31 -11.57
CA GLY A 81 -9.63 15.88 -11.76
C GLY A 81 -10.76 15.01 -11.18
N GLY A 82 -10.98 13.86 -11.81
CA GLY A 82 -12.05 12.94 -11.42
C GLY A 82 -11.82 12.29 -10.06
N LYS A 83 -12.50 12.78 -9.00
CA LYS A 83 -12.44 12.17 -7.65
C LYS A 83 -12.75 10.66 -7.64
N LYS A 84 -13.76 10.25 -8.42
CA LYS A 84 -14.14 8.82 -8.56
C LYS A 84 -13.05 8.01 -9.25
N GLU A 85 -12.38 8.58 -10.24
CA GLU A 85 -11.28 7.94 -10.95
C GLU A 85 -10.07 7.77 -10.02
N ALA A 86 -9.71 8.82 -9.28
CA ALA A 86 -8.62 8.77 -8.30
C ALA A 86 -8.87 7.69 -7.23
N LEU A 87 -10.09 7.64 -6.68
CA LEU A 87 -10.47 6.61 -5.73
C LEU A 87 -10.43 5.21 -6.35
N ALA A 88 -10.89 5.05 -7.61
CA ALA A 88 -10.83 3.76 -8.28
C ALA A 88 -9.39 3.28 -8.50
N GLN A 89 -8.49 4.17 -8.93
CA GLN A 89 -7.06 3.87 -9.12
C GLN A 89 -6.40 3.51 -7.78
N LEU A 90 -6.65 4.28 -6.73
CA LEU A 90 -6.19 3.98 -5.38
C LEU A 90 -6.75 2.65 -4.86
N ALA A 91 -8.04 2.37 -5.05
CA ALA A 91 -8.67 1.14 -4.58
C ALA A 91 -8.07 -0.11 -5.25
N ILE A 92 -7.79 -0.04 -6.56
CA ILE A 92 -7.08 -1.11 -7.29
C ILE A 92 -5.68 -1.31 -6.70
N TRP A 93 -4.96 -0.22 -6.43
CA TRP A 93 -3.63 -0.27 -5.82
C TRP A 93 -3.63 -0.94 -4.44
N LEU A 94 -4.54 -0.54 -3.56
CA LEU A 94 -4.67 -1.09 -2.21
C LEU A 94 -5.11 -2.56 -2.25
N ALA A 95 -6.03 -2.92 -3.14
CA ALA A 95 -6.49 -4.30 -3.30
C ALA A 95 -5.36 -5.24 -3.74
N ALA A 96 -4.57 -4.83 -4.75
CA ALA A 96 -3.42 -5.60 -5.19
C ALA A 96 -2.34 -5.71 -4.11
N GLY A 97 -2.10 -4.64 -3.34
CA GLY A 97 -1.17 -4.64 -2.20
C GLY A 97 -1.59 -5.63 -1.11
N LEU A 98 -2.85 -5.59 -0.67
CA LEU A 98 -3.37 -6.53 0.33
C LEU A 98 -3.33 -7.98 -0.17
N GLU A 99 -3.69 -8.22 -1.43
CA GLU A 99 -3.63 -9.56 -2.02
C GLU A 99 -2.19 -10.08 -2.08
N LYS A 100 -1.21 -9.22 -2.39
CA LYS A 100 0.19 -9.61 -2.37
C LYS A 100 0.65 -10.02 -0.97
N VAL A 101 0.32 -9.22 0.04
CA VAL A 101 0.70 -9.51 1.43
C VAL A 101 0.04 -10.81 1.91
N ARG A 102 -1.23 -11.04 1.52
CA ARG A 102 -1.93 -12.31 1.76
C ARG A 102 -1.16 -13.50 1.17
N GLN A 103 -0.82 -13.44 -0.12
CA GLN A 103 -0.06 -14.52 -0.80
C GLN A 103 1.29 -14.79 -0.15
N LEU A 104 2.00 -13.75 0.31
CA LEU A 104 3.27 -13.93 1.03
C LEU A 104 3.07 -14.58 2.40
N GLY A 105 2.01 -14.20 3.12
CA GLY A 105 1.69 -14.82 4.41
C GLY A 105 1.25 -16.27 4.28
N GLU A 106 0.53 -16.64 3.23
CA GLU A 106 0.15 -18.04 2.96
C GLU A 106 1.35 -18.96 2.75
N GLN A 107 2.48 -18.44 2.25
CA GLN A 107 3.68 -19.24 2.04
C GLN A 107 4.37 -19.65 3.34
N VAL A 108 4.07 -18.99 4.46
CA VAL A 108 4.72 -19.23 5.75
C VAL A 108 3.77 -19.73 6.83
N ARG A 109 2.46 -19.79 6.54
CA ARG A 109 1.44 -20.29 7.44
C ARG A 109 1.13 -21.75 7.15
N ALA A 110 0.71 -22.48 8.19
CA ALA A 110 0.38 -23.90 8.07
C ALA A 110 -0.91 -24.11 7.26
N GLU A 111 -0.95 -25.20 6.50
CA GLU A 111 -2.13 -25.62 5.74
C GLU A 111 -3.35 -25.78 6.68
N GLY A 112 -4.45 -25.06 6.40
CA GLY A 112 -5.71 -25.12 7.17
C GLY A 112 -6.05 -23.87 8.00
N GLU A 113 -5.16 -22.88 8.11
CA GLU A 113 -5.50 -21.54 8.63
C GLU A 113 -6.21 -20.68 7.56
N ASP A 114 -7.48 -20.98 7.25
CA ASP A 114 -8.28 -20.24 6.25
C ASP A 114 -8.71 -18.83 6.72
N SER A 115 -8.30 -18.41 7.91
CA SER A 115 -8.69 -17.12 8.48
C SER A 115 -7.75 -16.00 8.00
N ILE A 116 -8.30 -14.98 7.34
CA ILE A 116 -7.58 -13.75 6.97
C ILE A 116 -7.48 -12.72 8.11
N ASN A 117 -7.90 -13.06 9.35
CA ASN A 117 -7.94 -12.15 10.50
C ASN A 117 -6.55 -11.62 10.91
N TRP A 118 -5.48 -12.28 10.46
CA TRP A 118 -4.09 -11.85 10.72
C TRP A 118 -3.65 -10.69 9.82
N LEU A 119 -4.34 -10.43 8.71
CA LEU A 119 -3.95 -9.42 7.73
C LEU A 119 -4.28 -8.01 8.23
N LEU A 120 -3.25 -7.17 8.43
CA LEU A 120 -3.48 -5.79 8.82
C LEU A 120 -4.11 -4.95 7.68
N PRO A 121 -5.00 -4.00 8.02
CA PRO A 121 -5.49 -3.02 7.07
C PRO A 121 -4.35 -2.16 6.48
N SER A 122 -4.52 -1.77 5.23
CA SER A 122 -3.66 -0.81 4.52
C SER A 122 -4.32 0.57 4.47
N LEU A 123 -3.50 1.62 4.36
CA LEU A 123 -3.93 3.00 4.22
C LEU A 123 -3.61 3.49 2.80
N GLY A 124 -4.43 4.39 2.29
CA GLY A 124 -4.17 5.07 1.02
C GLY A 124 -4.70 6.49 1.01
N LEU A 125 -4.14 7.33 0.16
CA LEU A 125 -4.51 8.74 0.07
C LEU A 125 -4.89 9.14 -1.35
N THR A 126 -5.91 9.99 -1.49
CA THR A 126 -6.11 10.76 -2.72
C THR A 126 -5.90 12.25 -2.42
N ILE A 127 -5.16 12.93 -3.29
CA ILE A 127 -4.94 14.37 -3.24
C ILE A 127 -5.60 14.97 -4.49
N ILE A 128 -6.65 15.76 -4.31
CA ILE A 128 -7.40 16.38 -5.40
C ILE A 128 -7.21 17.89 -5.30
N GLY A 129 -6.30 18.40 -6.12
CA GLY A 129 -5.71 19.72 -6.01
C GLY A 129 -5.22 20.00 -4.59
N HIS A 130 -5.97 20.79 -3.83
CA HIS A 130 -5.61 21.11 -2.45
C HIS A 130 -6.20 20.18 -1.38
N ASP A 131 -7.17 19.34 -1.71
CA ASP A 131 -7.84 18.47 -0.73
C ASP A 131 -7.10 17.14 -0.55
N TRP A 132 -6.89 16.74 0.71
CA TRP A 132 -6.28 15.47 1.08
C TRP A 132 -7.31 14.57 1.76
N TYR A 133 -7.51 13.40 1.17
CA TYR A 133 -8.44 12.39 1.63
C TYR A 133 -7.70 11.10 1.93
N ILE A 134 -8.05 10.43 3.02
CA ILE A 134 -7.48 9.15 3.43
C ILE A 134 -8.54 8.06 3.49
N TYR A 135 -8.13 6.86 3.11
CA TYR A 135 -8.96 5.68 2.99
C TYR A 135 -8.29 4.51 3.70
N LEU A 136 -9.11 3.64 4.26
CA LEU A 136 -8.70 2.38 4.87
C LEU A 136 -9.10 1.25 3.94
N ALA A 137 -8.18 0.33 3.63
CA ALA A 137 -8.47 -0.88 2.90
C ALA A 137 -8.24 -2.10 3.80
N TYR A 138 -9.18 -3.04 3.80
CA TYR A 138 -9.05 -4.31 4.51
C TYR A 138 -9.71 -5.42 3.70
N LYS A 139 -9.30 -6.66 3.97
CA LYS A 139 -9.83 -7.85 3.29
C LYS A 139 -10.93 -8.48 4.15
N VAL A 140 -12.02 -8.91 3.52
CA VAL A 140 -13.09 -9.74 4.12
C VAL A 140 -13.31 -10.93 3.19
N SER A 141 -13.01 -12.14 3.67
CA SER A 141 -12.96 -13.34 2.83
C SER A 141 -12.11 -13.11 1.57
N ASN A 142 -12.70 -13.13 0.38
CA ASN A 142 -11.99 -12.89 -0.90
C ASN A 142 -12.15 -11.46 -1.44
N GLU A 143 -12.86 -10.59 -0.73
CA GLU A 143 -13.12 -9.21 -1.16
C GLU A 143 -12.23 -8.22 -0.43
N VAL A 144 -11.88 -7.13 -1.12
CA VAL A 144 -11.20 -5.99 -0.49
C VAL A 144 -12.20 -4.85 -0.39
N HIS A 145 -12.39 -4.37 0.84
CA HIS A 145 -13.24 -3.21 1.13
C HIS A 145 -12.35 -1.99 1.29
N VAL A 146 -12.69 -0.90 0.59
CA VAL A 146 -12.04 0.40 0.74
C VAL A 146 -13.06 1.36 1.33
N VAL A 147 -12.79 1.85 2.53
CA VAL A 147 -13.68 2.72 3.31
C VAL A 147 -13.08 4.12 3.38
N GLY A 148 -13.90 5.11 3.06
CA GLY A 148 -13.54 6.51 3.17
C GLY A 148 -14.25 7.37 2.11
N PRO A 149 -13.91 8.66 2.03
CA PRO A 149 -12.86 9.31 2.82
C PRO A 149 -13.21 9.38 4.31
N ILE A 150 -12.24 9.18 5.20
CA ILE A 150 -12.45 9.28 6.64
C ILE A 150 -12.65 10.75 7.02
N SER A 151 -13.92 11.14 7.22
CA SER A 151 -14.33 12.54 7.40
C SER A 151 -13.61 13.27 8.54
N ALA A 152 -13.31 12.55 9.63
CA ALA A 152 -12.64 13.11 10.81
C ALA A 152 -11.22 13.64 10.56
N ILE A 153 -10.58 13.24 9.46
CA ILE A 153 -9.16 13.53 9.18
C ILE A 153 -8.94 14.08 7.76
N VAL A 154 -10.00 14.54 7.10
CA VAL A 154 -9.90 15.32 5.86
C VAL A 154 -9.19 16.64 6.15
N THR A 155 -8.27 17.02 5.27
CA THR A 155 -7.47 18.25 5.42
C THR A 155 -7.15 18.84 4.04
N ASP A 156 -6.63 20.07 4.00
CA ASP A 156 -6.28 20.76 2.76
C ASP A 156 -4.98 21.55 2.87
N THR A 157 -4.51 22.11 1.76
CA THR A 157 -3.32 22.98 1.70
C THR A 157 -3.63 24.45 1.41
N ARG A 158 -4.89 24.90 1.59
CA ARG A 158 -5.31 26.29 1.26
C ARG A 158 -4.97 27.30 2.35
N THR A 159 -4.70 26.84 3.57
CA THR A 159 -4.35 27.69 4.71
C THR A 159 -3.13 27.15 5.44
N ILE A 160 -2.43 28.01 6.21
CA ILE A 160 -1.33 27.58 7.09
C ILE A 160 -1.81 26.46 8.04
N TYR A 161 -3.02 26.62 8.59
CA TYR A 161 -3.61 25.62 9.47
C TYR A 161 -3.86 24.28 8.76
N GLY A 162 -4.38 24.32 7.53
CA GLY A 162 -4.53 23.14 6.67
C GLY A 162 -3.18 22.45 6.40
N ILE A 163 -2.14 23.23 6.06
CA ILE A 163 -0.79 22.70 5.83
C ILE A 163 -0.24 22.00 7.09
N LEU A 164 -0.45 22.58 8.28
CA LEU A 164 -0.04 21.96 9.54
C LEU A 164 -0.79 20.65 9.81
N LYS A 165 -2.08 20.57 9.46
CA LYS A 165 -2.86 19.33 9.53
C LYS A 165 -2.39 18.28 8.52
N VAL A 166 -2.05 18.66 7.28
CA VAL A 166 -1.43 17.76 6.30
C VAL A 166 -0.12 17.19 6.84
N ARG A 167 0.72 18.04 7.43
CA ARG A 167 1.98 17.61 8.06
C ARG A 167 1.72 16.60 9.18
N ASP A 168 0.74 16.86 10.05
CA ASP A 168 0.35 15.95 11.14
C ASP A 168 -0.18 14.62 10.60
N LEU A 169 -1.04 14.65 9.57
CA LEU A 169 -1.56 13.46 8.90
C LEU A 169 -0.43 12.59 8.33
N VAL A 170 0.49 13.18 7.54
CA VAL A 170 1.62 12.45 6.95
C VAL A 170 2.53 11.86 8.03
N LYS A 171 2.76 12.60 9.13
CA LYS A 171 3.54 12.11 10.27
C LYS A 171 2.86 10.89 10.90
N ARG A 172 1.57 10.93 11.18
CA ARG A 172 0.81 9.80 11.76
C ARG A 172 0.79 8.57 10.85
N VAL A 173 0.66 8.75 9.54
CA VAL A 173 0.75 7.65 8.57
C VAL A 173 2.14 7.00 8.62
N ALA A 174 3.20 7.80 8.69
CA ALA A 174 4.56 7.28 8.82
C ALA A 174 4.81 6.59 10.17
N GLU A 175 4.25 7.11 11.27
CA GLU A 175 4.31 6.49 12.60
C GLU A 175 3.60 5.13 12.59
N TYR A 176 2.37 5.04 12.08
CA TYR A 176 1.68 3.76 11.91
C TYR A 176 2.49 2.78 11.04
N ALA A 177 3.02 3.24 9.90
CA ALA A 177 3.83 2.40 9.03
C ALA A 177 5.06 1.81 9.75
N SER A 178 5.77 2.62 10.53
CA SER A 178 7.03 2.25 11.16
C SER A 178 6.89 1.54 12.51
N GLN A 179 5.85 1.89 13.29
CA GLN A 179 5.67 1.38 14.65
C GLN A 179 4.68 0.21 14.73
N VAL A 180 3.77 0.08 13.75
CA VAL A 180 2.74 -0.96 13.74
C VAL A 180 2.92 -1.89 12.54
N TYR A 181 2.85 -1.35 11.34
CA TYR A 181 2.82 -2.18 10.13
C TYR A 181 4.16 -2.89 9.88
N TRP A 182 5.29 -2.18 10.02
CA TRP A 182 6.61 -2.77 9.79
C TRP A 182 6.95 -3.89 10.75
N PRO A 183 6.84 -3.72 12.09
CA PRO A 183 7.10 -4.83 13.01
C PRO A 183 6.23 -6.04 12.70
N TRP A 184 4.92 -5.83 12.45
CA TRP A 184 4.00 -6.91 12.11
C TRP A 184 4.42 -7.68 10.85
N ILE A 185 4.57 -7.00 9.71
CA ILE A 185 4.89 -7.70 8.45
C ILE A 185 6.27 -8.34 8.49
N ARG A 186 7.23 -7.69 9.19
CA ARG A 186 8.55 -8.23 9.40
C ARG A 186 8.48 -9.55 10.16
N ASP A 187 7.81 -9.57 11.30
CA ASP A 187 7.84 -10.72 12.21
C ASP A 187 6.92 -11.86 11.72
N GLU A 188 5.74 -11.53 11.19
CA GLU A 188 4.73 -12.51 10.78
C GLU A 188 4.96 -13.09 9.38
N ILE A 189 5.70 -12.38 8.51
CA ILE A 189 5.82 -12.76 7.09
C ILE A 189 7.27 -12.76 6.63
N LEU A 190 7.98 -11.62 6.73
CA LEU A 190 9.29 -11.49 6.10
C LEU A 190 10.38 -12.32 6.80
N HIS A 191 10.35 -12.42 8.14
CA HIS A 191 11.25 -13.26 8.93
C HIS A 191 11.07 -14.74 8.58
N PRO A 192 9.86 -15.32 8.65
CA PRO A 192 9.63 -16.70 8.23
C PRO A 192 10.00 -16.97 6.77
N LEU A 193 9.78 -16.03 5.84
CA LEU A 193 10.19 -16.16 4.44
C LEU A 193 11.72 -16.15 4.23
N ALA A 194 12.47 -15.62 5.19
CA ALA A 194 13.93 -15.51 5.14
C ALA A 194 14.66 -16.65 5.85
N ALA A 195 13.92 -17.56 6.51
CA ALA A 195 14.44 -18.70 7.25
C ALA A 195 14.62 -19.91 6.32
#